data_AF-A0A7W6GH64-F1
#
_entry.id   AF-A0A7W6GH64-F1
#
_cell.length_a   1.000
_cell.length_b   1.000
_cell.length_c   1.000
_cell.angle_alpha   90.00
_cell.angle_beta   90.00
_cell.angle_gamma   90.00
#
_symmetry.space_group_name_H-M   'P 1'
#
loop_
_entity.id
_entity.type
_entity.pdbx_description
1 polymer ?
#
loop_
_entity_poly.entity_id
_entity_poly.type
_entity_poly.pdbx_seq_one_letter_code
_entity_poly.pdbx_strand_id
1 'polypeptide(L)'
;MIKIILLAAFAVIGAVYMASELGALRQPKGADPARPRLAESDGAVTLQADADGHFRVDATIGGRRVPMLVDTGATVVALSFEQGEALGLVSGGDRFDARVTTANGGVRAKRVVLRDVRIGSVKVLDVPAVVLTRGAMNENLLGMSFLGRLRRVETARDRLTLER
;
A
#
# COMPACT_ATOMS: atom_id res chain seq x y z
N MET A 1 15.64 36.91 0.88
CA MET A 1 14.40 36.08 0.95
C MET A 1 14.55 34.96 -0.07
N ILE A 2 14.91 33.75 0.38
CA ILE A 2 15.13 32.60 -0.51
C ILE A 2 13.79 31.88 -0.69
N LYS A 3 13.26 31.87 -1.91
CA LYS A 3 12.08 31.07 -2.29
C LYS A 3 12.56 29.65 -2.57
N ILE A 4 12.19 28.69 -1.72
CA ILE A 4 12.41 27.26 -1.97
C ILE A 4 11.16 26.76 -2.70
N ILE A 5 11.31 26.46 -4.00
CA ILE A 5 10.31 25.75 -4.79
C ILE A 5 10.63 24.26 -4.64
N LEU A 6 9.86 23.53 -3.83
CA LEU A 6 9.92 22.06 -3.82
C LEU A 6 9.09 21.54 -4.99
N LEU A 7 9.77 21.14 -6.06
CA LEU A 7 9.23 20.21 -7.06
C LEU A 7 9.46 18.78 -6.52
N ALA A 8 8.40 18.07 -6.15
CA ALA A 8 8.46 16.64 -5.91
C ALA A 8 7.58 15.95 -6.97
N ALA A 9 8.20 15.65 -8.10
CA ALA A 9 7.73 14.67 -9.07
C ALA A 9 8.61 13.43 -8.89
N PHE A 10 8.03 12.25 -8.67
CA PHE A 10 8.50 10.95 -9.19
C PHE A 10 7.66 9.81 -8.59
N ALA A 11 6.73 9.29 -9.38
CA ALA A 11 6.31 7.89 -9.35
C ALA A 11 5.73 7.52 -10.72
N VAL A 12 6.51 7.80 -11.76
CA VAL A 12 6.50 7.10 -13.05
C VAL A 12 7.97 6.79 -13.29
N ILE A 13 8.30 5.51 -13.41
CA ILE A 13 9.55 4.81 -13.82
C ILE A 13 9.52 3.52 -12.97
N GLY A 14 9.18 2.34 -13.47
CA GLY A 14 9.46 1.81 -14.80
C GLY A 14 10.75 1.01 -14.74
N ALA A 15 10.67 -0.25 -15.15
CA ALA A 15 11.78 -1.17 -15.41
C ALA A 15 13.12 -0.47 -15.73
N VAL A 16 14.15 -0.80 -14.95
CA VAL A 16 15.60 -0.88 -15.25
C VAL A 16 16.34 -0.66 -13.93
N TYR A 17 16.62 -1.75 -13.21
CA TYR A 17 17.91 -2.00 -12.55
C TYR A 17 18.04 -3.51 -12.41
N MET A 18 18.42 -4.14 -13.53
CA MET A 18 18.91 -5.51 -13.53
C MET A 18 20.40 -5.51 -13.14
N ALA A 19 20.71 -6.37 -12.16
CA ALA A 19 21.98 -7.06 -11.92
C ALA A 19 23.26 -6.24 -11.68
N SER A 20 23.79 -6.33 -10.45
CA SER A 20 24.99 -7.15 -10.22
C SER A 20 25.20 -7.34 -8.71
N GLU A 21 25.32 -8.61 -8.33
CA GLU A 21 25.64 -9.04 -6.96
C GLU A 21 27.12 -8.85 -6.64
N LEU A 22 27.42 -8.73 -5.34
CA LEU A 22 28.54 -9.42 -4.67
C LEU A 22 28.39 -9.26 -3.15
N GLY A 23 28.18 -10.36 -2.43
CA GLY A 23 28.25 -10.34 -0.96
C GLY A 23 27.60 -11.53 -0.26
N ALA A 24 28.13 -12.74 -0.49
CA ALA A 24 27.73 -13.93 0.25
C ALA A 24 28.11 -13.84 1.74
N LEU A 25 27.13 -13.85 2.65
CA LEU A 25 27.30 -14.27 4.05
C LEU A 25 26.06 -15.04 4.56
N ARG A 26 26.27 -16.35 4.77
CA ARG A 26 25.57 -17.27 5.69
C ARG A 26 24.11 -16.98 6.05
N GLN A 27 23.20 -17.72 5.42
CA GLN A 27 21.82 -17.89 5.88
C GLN A 27 21.76 -18.89 7.07
N PRO A 28 21.16 -18.53 8.23
CA PRO A 28 20.64 -19.54 9.14
C PRO A 28 19.41 -20.19 8.50
N LYS A 29 19.51 -21.50 8.27
CA LYS A 29 18.47 -22.40 7.76
C LYS A 29 17.22 -22.33 8.66
N GLY A 30 16.13 -21.72 8.18
CA GLY A 30 14.83 -21.78 8.84
C GLY A 30 13.83 -20.63 8.63
N ALA A 31 14.01 -19.73 7.66
CA ALA A 31 13.03 -18.66 7.39
C ALA A 31 12.35 -18.84 6.03
N ASP A 32 11.01 -18.83 6.04
CA ASP A 32 10.18 -18.67 4.84
C ASP A 32 10.45 -17.27 4.23
N PRO A 33 11.07 -17.16 3.04
CA PRO A 33 11.61 -15.90 2.52
C PRO A 33 10.55 -14.90 2.03
N ALA A 34 9.26 -15.24 2.10
CA ALA A 34 8.19 -14.45 1.48
C ALA A 34 7.42 -13.53 2.45
N ARG A 35 7.74 -13.53 3.76
CA ARG A 35 6.95 -12.76 4.75
C ARG A 35 7.77 -11.64 5.40
N PRO A 36 7.32 -10.37 5.29
CA PRO A 36 7.96 -9.28 6.02
C PRO A 36 7.86 -9.53 7.53
N ARG A 37 8.97 -9.35 8.25
CA ARG A 37 8.98 -9.43 9.71
C ARG A 37 8.24 -8.23 10.29
N LEU A 38 7.14 -8.53 10.98
CA LEU A 38 6.36 -7.55 11.73
C LEU A 38 6.92 -7.48 13.16
N ALA A 39 7.34 -6.30 13.59
CA ALA A 39 7.54 -6.00 15.00
C ALA A 39 6.36 -5.16 15.48
N GLU A 40 5.65 -5.65 16.51
CA GLU A 40 4.41 -5.04 16.99
C GLU A 40 4.58 -4.55 18.44
N SER A 41 4.06 -3.35 18.71
CA SER A 41 3.81 -2.84 20.05
C SER A 41 2.40 -2.28 20.11
N ASP A 42 1.94 -1.86 21.29
CA ASP A 42 0.63 -1.21 21.39
C ASP A 42 0.62 0.05 20.51
N GLY A 43 -0.36 0.11 19.59
CA GLY A 43 -0.51 1.22 18.64
C GLY A 43 0.56 1.38 17.56
N ALA A 44 1.56 0.51 17.44
CA ALA A 44 2.58 0.62 16.39
C ALA A 44 2.99 -0.71 15.74
N VAL A 45 3.30 -0.65 14.45
CA VAL A 45 3.83 -1.77 13.68
C VAL A 45 5.02 -1.31 12.84
N THR A 46 6.08 -2.11 12.83
CA THR A 46 7.22 -1.90 11.93
C THR A 46 7.26 -2.98 10.87
N LEU A 47 7.31 -2.57 9.62
CA LEU A 47 7.49 -3.41 8.43
C LEU A 47 8.96 -3.41 8.03
N GLN A 48 9.44 -4.55 7.52
CA GLN A 48 10.70 -4.64 6.80
C GLN A 48 10.41 -4.62 5.29
N ALA A 49 11.23 -3.89 4.53
CA ALA A 49 11.15 -3.88 3.08
C ALA A 49 11.45 -5.29 2.53
N ASP A 50 10.82 -5.62 1.41
CA ASP A 50 11.12 -6.84 0.67
C ASP A 50 12.39 -6.70 -0.18
N ALA A 51 12.72 -7.74 -0.94
CA ALA A 51 13.91 -7.80 -1.79
C ALA A 51 13.93 -6.70 -2.87
N ASP A 52 12.77 -6.16 -3.26
CA ASP A 52 12.64 -5.08 -4.24
C ASP A 52 12.68 -3.70 -3.56
N GLY A 53 12.81 -3.64 -2.23
CA GLY A 53 12.78 -2.41 -1.45
C GLY A 53 11.38 -1.88 -1.19
N HIS A 54 10.33 -2.64 -1.49
CA HIS A 54 8.95 -2.24 -1.28
C HIS A 54 8.44 -2.66 0.10
N PHE A 55 7.53 -1.87 0.67
CA PHE A 55 6.83 -2.22 1.90
C PHE A 55 5.50 -2.88 1.55
N ARG A 56 5.45 -4.20 1.68
CA ARG A 56 4.21 -4.97 1.52
C ARG A 56 3.67 -5.39 2.88
N VAL A 57 2.35 -5.44 2.99
CA VAL A 57 1.69 -5.77 4.24
C VAL A 57 0.35 -6.43 4.03
N ASP A 58 0.02 -7.35 4.94
CA ASP A 58 -1.31 -7.93 5.04
C ASP A 58 -2.20 -7.05 5.90
N ALA A 59 -3.03 -6.23 5.25
CA ALA A 59 -4.09 -5.50 5.94
C ALA A 59 -5.26 -6.44 6.27
N THR A 60 -5.99 -6.16 7.34
CA THR A 60 -7.31 -6.74 7.60
C THR A 60 -8.38 -5.71 7.27
N ILE A 61 -9.27 -6.05 6.33
CA ILE A 61 -10.38 -5.21 5.89
C ILE A 61 -11.65 -6.07 5.95
N GLY A 62 -12.65 -5.66 6.72
CA GLY A 62 -13.88 -6.45 6.89
C GLY A 62 -13.62 -7.87 7.39
N GLY A 63 -12.63 -8.06 8.27
CA GLY A 63 -12.23 -9.36 8.80
C GLY A 63 -11.41 -10.24 7.85
N ARG A 64 -11.09 -9.75 6.65
CA ARG A 64 -10.35 -10.51 5.63
C ARG A 64 -8.95 -9.97 5.42
N ARG A 65 -7.99 -10.89 5.22
CA ARG A 65 -6.62 -10.55 4.85
C ARG A 65 -6.60 -10.02 3.42
N VAL A 66 -5.97 -8.86 3.23
CA VAL A 66 -5.82 -8.19 1.94
C VAL A 66 -4.35 -7.80 1.80
N PRO A 67 -3.62 -8.36 0.84
CA PRO A 67 -2.24 -7.95 0.57
C PRO A 67 -2.24 -6.56 -0.06
N MET A 68 -1.39 -5.69 0.46
CA MET A 68 -1.28 -4.28 0.08
C MET A 68 0.18 -3.87 -0.07
N LEU A 69 0.46 -3.04 -1.07
CA LEU A 69 1.67 -2.24 -1.17
C LEU A 69 1.45 -0.91 -0.45
N VAL A 70 2.38 -0.50 0.43
CA VAL A 70 2.36 0.85 0.99
C VAL A 70 2.80 1.85 -0.06
N ASP A 71 1.95 2.82 -0.36
CA ASP A 71 2.21 3.83 -1.39
C ASP A 71 1.85 5.24 -0.88
N THR A 72 2.87 6.03 -0.53
CA THR A 72 2.70 7.41 -0.09
C THR A 72 2.33 8.37 -1.24
N GLY A 73 2.48 7.95 -2.49
CA GLY A 73 2.06 8.69 -3.68
C GLY A 73 0.56 8.53 -3.99
N ALA A 74 -0.07 7.46 -3.49
CA ALA A 74 -1.51 7.26 -3.63
C ALA A 74 -2.29 8.14 -2.64
N THR A 75 -3.15 9.01 -3.15
CA THR A 75 -3.98 9.90 -2.30
C THR A 75 -5.05 9.16 -1.48
N VAL A 76 -5.49 7.99 -1.96
CA VAL A 76 -6.50 7.14 -1.32
C VAL A 76 -6.07 5.68 -1.38
N VAL A 77 -6.61 4.86 -0.48
CA VAL A 77 -6.54 3.40 -0.61
C VAL A 77 -7.18 2.98 -1.93
N ALA A 78 -6.47 2.17 -2.72
CA ALA A 78 -6.94 1.66 -4.01
C ALA A 78 -6.98 0.13 -3.98
N LEU A 79 -8.11 -0.43 -4.42
CA LEU A 79 -8.33 -1.86 -4.52
C LEU A 79 -8.53 -2.26 -5.98
N SER A 80 -8.02 -3.43 -6.36
CA SER A 80 -8.34 -4.03 -7.65
C SER A 80 -9.83 -4.36 -7.71
N PHE A 81 -10.35 -4.57 -8.93
CA PHE A 81 -11.73 -5.00 -9.10
C PHE A 81 -11.99 -6.31 -8.36
N GLU A 82 -11.07 -7.28 -8.51
CA GLU A 82 -11.13 -8.61 -7.92
C GLU A 82 -11.15 -8.54 -6.38
N GLN A 83 -10.34 -7.65 -5.81
CA GLN A 83 -10.32 -7.46 -4.36
C GLN A 83 -11.58 -6.76 -3.85
N GLY A 84 -12.10 -5.78 -4.60
CA GLY A 84 -13.36 -5.12 -4.30
C GLY A 84 -14.55 -6.08 -4.37
N GLU A 85 -14.60 -6.93 -5.39
CA GLU A 85 -15.62 -7.97 -5.57
C GLU A 85 -15.54 -9.00 -4.43
N ALA A 86 -14.32 -9.47 -4.13
CA ALA A 86 -14.09 -10.35 -3.00
C ALA A 86 -14.67 -9.74 -1.72
N LEU A 87 -14.33 -8.49 -1.39
CA LEU A 87 -14.82 -7.81 -0.18
C LEU A 87 -16.31 -7.42 -0.23
N GLY A 88 -17.04 -7.71 -1.31
CA GLY A 88 -18.45 -7.34 -1.47
C GLY A 88 -18.67 -5.83 -1.64
N LEU A 89 -17.63 -5.08 -2.03
CA LEU A 89 -17.68 -3.63 -2.26
C LEU A 89 -18.22 -3.28 -3.65
N VAL A 90 -18.03 -4.18 -4.61
CA VAL A 90 -18.53 -4.05 -5.97
C VAL A 90 -19.06 -5.37 -6.52
N SER A 91 -19.84 -5.29 -7.59
CA SER A 91 -20.31 -6.39 -8.42
C SER A 91 -20.17 -6.04 -9.91
N GLY A 92 -20.27 -7.04 -10.80
CA GLY A 92 -20.07 -6.86 -12.24
C GLY A 92 -20.95 -5.79 -12.91
N GLY A 93 -22.13 -5.47 -12.35
CA GLY A 93 -23.06 -4.47 -12.88
C GLY A 93 -22.86 -3.05 -12.34
N ASP A 94 -21.92 -2.83 -11.43
CA ASP A 94 -21.73 -1.52 -10.80
C ASP A 94 -21.21 -0.46 -11.76
N ARG A 95 -21.58 0.80 -11.48
CA ARG A 95 -21.06 1.96 -12.21
C ARG A 95 -19.75 2.45 -11.59
N PHE A 96 -18.82 2.81 -12.46
CA PHE A 96 -17.48 3.32 -12.12
C PHE A 96 -17.37 4.75 -12.66
N ASP A 97 -18.04 5.68 -11.99
CA ASP A 97 -18.24 7.06 -12.47
C ASP A 97 -17.16 8.03 -11.97
N ALA A 98 -16.34 7.62 -11.00
CA ALA A 98 -15.19 8.41 -10.57
C ALA A 98 -14.02 8.20 -11.54
N ARG A 99 -13.18 9.23 -11.68
CA ARG A 99 -11.91 9.14 -12.40
C ARG A 99 -10.76 9.35 -11.42
N VAL A 100 -9.76 8.48 -11.50
CA VAL A 100 -8.50 8.61 -10.75
C VAL A 100 -7.35 8.68 -11.74
N THR A 101 -6.34 9.48 -11.40
CA THR A 101 -5.10 9.55 -12.18
C THR A 101 -4.11 8.55 -11.59
N THR A 102 -3.60 7.68 -12.43
CA THR A 102 -2.55 6.71 -12.10
C THR A 102 -1.31 7.00 -12.95
N ALA A 103 -0.21 6.32 -12.68
CA ALA A 103 0.99 6.37 -13.52
C ALA A 103 0.70 6.01 -15.00
N ASN A 104 -0.28 5.12 -15.24
CA ASN A 104 -0.67 4.69 -16.59
C ASN A 104 -1.79 5.55 -17.20
N GLY A 105 -2.08 6.72 -16.61
CA GLY A 105 -3.14 7.63 -17.05
C GLY A 105 -4.43 7.54 -16.23
N GLY A 106 -5.49 8.14 -16.76
CA GLY A 106 -6.77 8.25 -16.06
C GLY A 106 -7.60 6.97 -16.14
N VAL A 107 -7.89 6.37 -14.99
CA VAL A 107 -8.67 5.13 -14.83
C VAL A 107 -10.03 5.42 -14.20
N ARG A 108 -11.06 4.65 -14.58
CA ARG A 108 -12.38 4.73 -13.92
C ARG A 108 -12.41 3.91 -12.64
N ALA A 109 -13.12 4.43 -11.65
CA ALA A 109 -13.19 3.89 -10.30
C ALA A 109 -14.60 4.03 -9.69
N LYS A 110 -14.89 3.18 -8.70
CA LYS A 110 -16.03 3.31 -7.79
C LYS A 110 -15.50 3.73 -6.42
N ARG A 111 -16.04 4.82 -5.87
CA ARG A 111 -15.69 5.28 -4.52
C ARG A 111 -16.40 4.42 -3.48
N VAL A 112 -15.68 4.05 -2.43
CA VAL A 112 -16.19 3.26 -1.31
C VAL A 112 -15.60 3.77 0.00
N VAL A 113 -16.18 3.36 1.13
CA VAL A 113 -15.61 3.60 2.46
C VAL A 113 -15.40 2.26 3.14
N LEU A 114 -14.16 2.00 3.55
CA LEU A 114 -13.81 0.81 4.31
C LEU A 114 -14.12 1.10 5.78
N ARG A 115 -14.99 0.28 6.39
CA ARG A 115 -15.41 0.46 7.79
C ARG A 115 -14.22 0.49 8.74
N ASP A 116 -13.28 -0.43 8.53
CA ASP A 116 -12.00 -0.43 9.21
C ASP A 116 -10.91 -1.04 8.32
N VAL A 117 -9.69 -0.54 8.51
CA VAL A 117 -8.46 -1.09 7.96
C VAL A 117 -7.51 -1.28 9.14
N ARG A 118 -6.98 -2.50 9.30
CA ARG A 118 -6.07 -2.84 10.41
C ARG A 118 -4.78 -3.46 9.90
N ILE A 119 -3.67 -3.07 10.50
CA ILE A 119 -2.34 -3.62 10.26
C ILE A 119 -1.72 -3.90 11.63
N GLY A 120 -1.57 -5.18 11.99
CA GLY A 120 -1.18 -5.55 13.35
C GLY A 120 -2.13 -4.93 14.38
N SER A 121 -1.56 -4.15 15.31
CA SER A 121 -2.27 -3.36 16.33
C SER A 121 -2.81 -2.01 15.83
N VAL A 122 -2.34 -1.50 14.68
CA VAL A 122 -2.76 -0.21 14.12
C VAL A 122 -4.11 -0.36 13.43
N LYS A 123 -5.11 0.40 13.87
CA LYS A 123 -6.46 0.39 13.29
C LYS A 123 -6.93 1.79 12.94
N VAL A 124 -7.50 1.93 11.74
CA VAL A 124 -8.14 3.16 11.27
C VAL A 124 -9.56 2.85 10.80
N LEU A 125 -10.52 3.65 11.24
CA LEU A 125 -11.94 3.52 10.88
C LEU A 125 -12.30 4.42 9.70
N ASP A 126 -13.39 4.10 9.00
CA ASP A 126 -14.04 4.92 7.98
C ASP A 126 -13.06 5.49 6.95
N VAL A 127 -12.29 4.61 6.32
CA VAL A 127 -11.20 4.94 5.40
C VAL A 127 -11.75 5.09 3.98
N PRO A 128 -11.67 6.29 3.36
CA PRO A 128 -12.01 6.48 1.97
C PRO A 128 -11.13 5.62 1.07
N ALA A 129 -11.74 4.93 0.14
CA ALA A 129 -11.05 4.09 -0.82
C ALA A 129 -11.71 4.14 -2.20
N VAL A 130 -11.03 3.57 -3.17
CA VAL A 130 -11.56 3.36 -4.52
C VAL A 130 -11.36 1.92 -4.95
N VAL A 131 -12.32 1.40 -5.70
CA VAL A 131 -12.19 0.15 -6.44
C VAL A 131 -12.02 0.51 -7.90
N LEU A 132 -10.94 0.04 -8.53
CA LEU A 132 -10.66 0.32 -9.93
C LEU A 132 -11.41 -0.65 -10.85
N THR A 133 -11.55 -0.25 -12.12
CA THR A 133 -12.07 -1.15 -13.16
C THR A 133 -11.17 -2.36 -13.37
N ARG A 134 -11.74 -3.46 -13.87
CA ARG A 134 -11.04 -4.73 -14.08
C ARG A 134 -9.79 -4.55 -14.95
N GLY A 135 -8.68 -5.17 -14.53
CA GLY A 135 -7.40 -5.12 -15.25
C GLY A 135 -6.64 -3.78 -15.16
N ALA A 136 -7.16 -2.78 -14.45
CA ALA A 136 -6.49 -1.50 -14.31
C ALA A 136 -5.32 -1.51 -13.30
N MET A 137 -5.25 -2.52 -12.43
CA MET A 137 -4.26 -2.61 -11.36
C MET A 137 -4.09 -4.06 -10.90
N ASN A 138 -2.85 -4.46 -10.63
CA ASN A 138 -2.49 -5.83 -10.24
C ASN A 138 -2.23 -5.99 -8.74
N GLU A 139 -1.92 -4.91 -8.03
CA GLU A 139 -1.58 -4.91 -6.60
C GLU A 139 -2.38 -3.81 -5.89
N ASN A 140 -2.94 -4.10 -4.72
CA ASN A 140 -3.71 -3.11 -3.96
C ASN A 140 -2.78 -2.11 -3.28
N LEU A 141 -3.22 -0.85 -3.14
CA LEU A 141 -2.40 0.24 -2.61
C LEU A 141 -2.96 0.77 -1.30
N LEU A 142 -2.11 0.85 -0.29
CA LEU A 142 -2.40 1.50 0.99
C LEU A 142 -1.94 2.95 0.93
N GLY A 143 -2.86 3.83 0.53
CA GLY A 143 -2.59 5.25 0.31
C GLY A 143 -2.80 6.16 1.51
N MET A 144 -2.68 7.46 1.26
CA MET A 144 -2.74 8.54 2.24
C MET A 144 -4.07 8.69 2.97
N SER A 145 -5.18 8.18 2.43
CA SER A 145 -6.46 8.13 3.17
C SER A 145 -6.41 7.23 4.41
N PHE A 146 -5.47 6.28 4.45
CA PHE A 146 -5.09 5.53 5.64
C PHE A 146 -3.85 6.13 6.31
N LEU A 147 -2.74 6.25 5.58
CA LEU A 147 -1.43 6.63 6.13
C LEU A 147 -1.44 8.01 6.78
N GLY A 148 -2.12 8.98 6.16
CA GLY A 148 -2.22 10.34 6.67
C GLY A 148 -3.09 10.49 7.93
N ARG A 149 -3.75 9.41 8.38
CA ARG A 149 -4.51 9.38 9.63
C ARG A 149 -3.69 8.88 10.81
N LEU A 150 -2.49 8.35 10.57
CA LEU A 150 -1.59 7.85 11.59
C LEU A 150 -0.84 9.01 12.24
N ARG A 151 -0.49 8.86 13.52
CA ARG A 151 0.34 9.83 14.24
C ARG A 151 1.75 9.87 13.68
N ARG A 152 2.29 8.73 13.24
CA ARG A 152 3.62 8.65 12.64
C ARG A 152 3.67 7.59 11.55
N VAL A 153 4.27 7.99 10.43
CA VAL A 153 4.66 7.15 9.30
C VAL A 153 6.11 7.49 9.02
N GLU A 154 7.02 6.60 9.41
CA GLU A 154 8.46 6.89 9.30
C GLU A 154 9.20 5.76 8.58
N THR A 155 9.89 6.14 7.52
CA THR A 155 10.79 5.25 6.80
C THR A 155 12.23 5.50 7.24
N ALA A 156 12.91 4.45 7.69
CA ALA A 156 14.31 4.47 8.05
C ALA A 156 15.01 3.24 7.45
N ARG A 157 15.89 3.48 6.46
CA ARG A 157 16.56 2.41 5.68
C ARG A 157 15.54 1.44 5.07
N ASP A 158 15.55 0.19 5.49
CA ASP A 158 14.69 -0.92 5.06
C ASP A 158 13.48 -1.12 6.00
N ARG A 159 13.16 -0.13 6.85
CA ARG A 159 12.07 -0.23 7.82
C ARG A 159 11.05 0.88 7.64
N LEU A 160 9.78 0.53 7.78
CA LEU A 160 8.66 1.47 7.84
C LEU A 160 7.91 1.28 9.16
N THR A 161 7.82 2.34 9.96
CA THR A 161 7.04 2.34 11.19
C THR A 161 5.73 3.07 10.98
N LEU A 162 4.62 2.41 11.33
CA LEU A 162 3.26 2.95 11.32
C LEU A 162 2.77 3.00 12.77
N GLU A 163 2.34 4.16 13.24
CA GLU A 163 1.93 4.38 14.62
C GLU A 163 0.65 5.21 14.69
N ARG A 164 -0.33 4.73 15.45
CA ARG A 164 -1.67 5.33 15.51
C ARG A 164 -1.71 6.64 16.28
#